data_AF-A0A1V6E1P4-F1
#
_entry.id   AF-A0A1V6E1P4-F1
#
_cell.length_a   1.000
_cell.length_b   1.000
_cell.length_c   1.000
_cell.angle_alpha   90.00
_cell.angle_beta   90.00
_cell.angle_gamma   90.00
#
_symmetry.space_group_name_H-M   'P 1'
#
loop_
_entity.id
_entity.type
_entity.pdbx_description
1 polymer ?
#
loop_
_entity_poly.entity_id
_entity_poly.type
_entity_poly.pdbx_seq_one_letter_code
_entity_poly.pdbx_strand_id
1 'polypeptide(L)'
;MEIELRILHLCRSLDYIFIEEPRIIEAKTLSDILCCKSELLLEFEEEGLSTMTDDGPKLFDKLEPSAVYRLADSKYSETEGPKNPNLERASLFSLDIGKYIFCQQDMDYDEEAWRLKSLLEEAIREVWWQRVKCEGSWFLRLVPEDDRVAVQALKKMRPE
;
A
#
# COMPACT_ATOMS: atom_id res chain seq x y z
N MET A 1 12.69 -4.61 16.44
CA MET A 1 11.97 -3.32 16.52
C MET A 1 10.55 -3.68 16.92
N GLU A 2 9.98 -3.08 17.96
CA GLU A 2 8.58 -3.34 18.31
C GLU A 2 7.72 -2.45 17.41
N ILE A 3 6.86 -3.06 16.58
CA ILE A 3 5.85 -2.32 15.83
C ILE A 3 4.54 -2.32 16.60
N GLU A 4 3.82 -1.21 16.56
CA GLU A 4 2.50 -1.09 17.17
C GLU A 4 1.45 -1.16 16.07
N LEU A 5 0.56 -2.16 16.13
CA LEU A 5 -0.63 -2.19 15.28
C LEU A 5 -1.64 -1.15 15.75
N ARG A 6 -2.02 -0.26 14.84
CA ARG A 6 -3.05 0.76 15.05
C ARG A 6 -4.27 0.46 14.19
N ILE A 7 -5.40 1.03 14.56
CA ILE A 7 -6.64 0.91 13.77
C ILE A 7 -6.90 2.24 13.06
N LEU A 8 -6.83 2.21 11.74
CA LEU A 8 -7.27 3.29 10.87
C LEU A 8 -8.75 3.12 10.55
N HIS A 9 -9.55 4.11 10.92
CA HIS A 9 -10.96 4.19 10.53
C HIS A 9 -11.07 5.03 9.27
N LEU A 10 -11.12 4.36 8.11
CA LEU A 10 -11.25 5.05 6.84
C LEU A 10 -12.73 5.42 6.62
N CYS A 11 -13.07 6.70 6.81
CA CYS A 11 -14.45 7.20 6.73
C CYS A 11 -14.90 7.55 5.30
N ARG A 12 -13.99 7.55 4.32
CA ARG A 12 -14.25 7.83 2.90
C ARG A 12 -13.37 6.94 2.05
N SER A 13 -13.87 6.47 0.92
CA SER A 13 -13.02 5.73 -0.01
C SER A 13 -11.86 6.62 -0.50
N LEU A 14 -10.71 6.01 -0.71
CA LEU A 14 -9.59 6.62 -1.41
C LEU A 14 -9.49 5.98 -2.78
N ASP A 15 -9.65 6.79 -3.82
CA ASP A 15 -9.60 6.31 -5.20
C ASP A 15 -8.17 6.42 -5.74
N TYR A 16 -7.73 5.37 -6.43
CA TYR A 16 -6.43 5.27 -7.03
C TYR A 16 -6.54 4.83 -8.49
N ILE A 17 -5.53 5.20 -9.27
CA ILE A 17 -5.41 4.90 -10.69
C ILE A 17 -4.25 3.93 -10.86
N PHE A 18 -4.49 2.81 -11.52
CA PHE A 18 -3.45 1.83 -11.85
C PHE A 18 -2.33 2.47 -12.69
N ILE A 19 -1.08 2.13 -12.37
CA ILE A 19 0.10 2.51 -13.14
C ILE A 19 0.90 1.26 -13.54
N GLU A 20 1.33 1.19 -14.81
CA GLU A 20 2.05 0.01 -15.34
C GLU A 20 3.45 -0.16 -14.74
N GLU A 21 4.04 0.93 -14.26
CA GLU A 21 5.33 0.99 -13.59
C GLU A 21 5.16 1.54 -12.16
N PRO A 22 5.94 1.06 -11.16
CA PRO A 22 7.02 0.08 -11.25
C PRO A 22 6.63 -1.29 -10.73
N ARG A 23 6.95 -2.35 -11.49
CA ARG A 23 6.82 -3.75 -11.02
C ARG A 23 7.94 -4.17 -10.08
N ILE A 24 8.97 -3.34 -9.93
CA ILE A 24 10.10 -3.57 -9.03
C ILE A 24 10.17 -2.40 -8.07
N ILE A 25 10.10 -2.71 -6.77
CA ILE A 25 10.26 -1.76 -5.67
C ILE A 25 11.75 -1.42 -5.56
N GLU A 26 12.27 -0.62 -6.48
CA GLU A 26 13.60 -0.05 -6.40
C GLU A 26 13.52 1.35 -5.79
N ALA A 27 14.42 1.66 -4.84
CA ALA A 27 14.44 2.92 -4.11
C ALA A 27 14.39 4.14 -5.06
N LYS A 28 15.17 4.10 -6.14
CA LYS A 28 15.21 5.17 -7.14
C LYS A 28 13.85 5.38 -7.83
N THR A 29 13.19 4.29 -8.23
CA THR A 29 11.92 4.37 -8.95
C THR A 29 10.79 4.87 -8.06
N LEU A 30 10.79 4.45 -6.78
CA LEU A 30 9.87 5.02 -5.79
C LEU A 30 10.17 6.50 -5.55
N SER A 31 11.44 6.87 -5.41
CA SER A 31 11.88 8.25 -5.22
C SER A 31 11.41 9.16 -6.35
N ASP A 32 11.58 8.74 -7.61
CA ASP A 32 11.19 9.51 -8.80
C ASP A 32 9.67 9.80 -8.82
N ILE A 33 8.85 8.82 -8.43
CA ILE A 33 7.39 8.97 -8.41
C ILE A 33 6.94 9.82 -7.21
N LEU A 34 7.50 9.57 -6.02
CA LEU A 34 7.15 10.29 -4.80
C LEU A 34 7.68 11.74 -4.81
N CYS A 35 8.72 12.04 -5.60
CA CYS A 35 9.20 13.40 -5.86
C CYS A 35 8.14 14.28 -6.54
N CYS A 36 7.23 13.67 -7.32
CA CYS A 36 6.04 14.35 -7.84
C CYS A 36 4.97 14.61 -6.76
N LYS A 37 5.26 14.33 -5.48
CA LYS A 37 4.36 14.46 -4.31
C LYS A 37 3.03 13.74 -4.44
N SER A 38 3.00 12.67 -5.24
CA SER A 38 1.81 11.84 -5.39
C SER A 38 1.95 10.57 -4.57
N GLU A 39 0.92 10.26 -3.78
CA GLU A 39 0.86 9.05 -2.98
C GLU A 39 0.78 7.80 -3.85
N LEU A 40 1.46 6.74 -3.41
CA LEU A 40 1.43 5.43 -4.03
C LEU A 40 0.79 4.39 -3.12
N LEU A 41 0.11 3.44 -3.74
CA LEU A 41 -0.41 2.25 -3.12
C LEU A 41 0.14 1.03 -3.86
N LEU A 42 0.89 0.20 -3.14
CA LEU A 42 1.39 -1.09 -3.61
C LEU A 42 0.47 -2.17 -3.03
N GLU A 43 -0.12 -2.99 -3.90
CA GLU A 43 -0.95 -4.13 -3.50
C GLU A 43 -0.14 -5.42 -3.53
N PHE A 44 -0.34 -6.28 -2.53
CA PHE A 44 0.24 -7.61 -2.44
C PHE A 44 -0.84 -8.64 -2.12
N GLU A 45 -1.11 -9.53 -3.07
CA GLU A 45 -1.97 -10.70 -2.85
C GLU A 45 -1.31 -11.68 -1.87
N GLU A 46 -2.10 -12.30 -0.98
CA GLU A 46 -1.56 -13.16 0.08
C GLU A 46 -0.74 -14.34 -0.46
N GLU A 47 -1.20 -14.96 -1.55
CA GLU A 47 -0.59 -16.15 -2.14
C GLU A 47 0.85 -15.91 -2.65
N GLY A 48 1.11 -14.69 -3.14
CA GLY A 48 2.40 -14.28 -3.69
C GLY A 48 3.32 -13.55 -2.71
N LEU A 49 2.85 -13.27 -1.49
CA LEU A 49 3.53 -12.38 -0.56
C LEU A 49 4.40 -13.11 0.46
N SER A 50 3.88 -14.17 1.07
CA SER A 50 4.51 -14.82 2.22
C SER A 50 4.32 -16.32 2.24
N THR A 51 5.18 -17.00 2.98
CA THR A 51 5.06 -18.42 3.30
C THR A 51 5.00 -18.62 4.82
N MET A 52 4.31 -19.67 5.26
CA MET A 52 4.27 -20.02 6.67
C MET A 52 5.52 -20.80 7.08
N THR A 53 6.16 -20.38 8.17
CA THR A 53 7.29 -21.08 8.79
C THR A 53 6.93 -21.46 10.23
N ASP A 54 7.80 -22.22 10.90
CA ASP A 54 7.62 -22.57 12.32
C ASP A 54 7.58 -21.33 13.23
N ASP A 55 8.25 -20.25 12.84
CA ASP A 55 8.30 -18.98 13.57
C ASP A 55 7.23 -17.97 13.11
N GLY A 56 6.25 -18.41 12.32
CA GLY A 56 5.18 -17.58 11.75
C GLY A 56 5.39 -17.22 10.27
N PRO A 57 4.58 -16.31 9.72
CA PRO A 57 4.65 -15.90 8.33
C PRO A 57 5.97 -15.17 8.02
N LYS A 58 6.53 -15.46 6.86
CA LYS A 58 7.78 -14.86 6.36
C LYS A 58 7.62 -14.42 4.92
N LEU A 59 8.05 -13.20 4.59
CA LEU A 59 7.98 -12.68 3.23
C LEU A 59 8.95 -13.42 2.31
N PHE A 60 8.58 -13.52 1.04
CA PHE A 60 9.53 -13.99 0.02
C PHE A 60 10.70 -13.01 -0.17
N ASP A 61 11.80 -13.52 -0.70
CA ASP A 61 13.02 -12.71 -0.88
C ASP A 61 12.79 -11.53 -1.81
N LYS A 62 12.08 -11.78 -2.92
CA LYS A 62 11.68 -10.78 -3.88
C LYS A 62 10.29 -10.26 -3.52
N LEU A 63 10.19 -8.96 -3.26
CA LEU A 63 8.92 -8.29 -3.00
C LEU A 63 8.38 -7.70 -4.31
N GLU A 64 7.38 -8.36 -4.89
CA GLU A 64 6.75 -7.92 -6.14
C GLU A 64 5.29 -7.54 -5.85
N PRO A 65 4.88 -6.28 -6.05
CA PRO A 65 3.49 -5.90 -5.90
C PRO A 65 2.66 -6.52 -7.03
N SER A 66 1.49 -7.05 -6.70
CA SER A 66 0.49 -7.53 -7.66
C SER A 66 -0.04 -6.39 -8.52
N ALA A 67 -0.14 -5.19 -7.93
CA ALA A 67 -0.49 -3.98 -8.62
C ALA A 67 0.10 -2.73 -7.93
N VAL A 68 0.31 -1.69 -8.72
CA VAL A 68 0.72 -0.37 -8.21
C VAL A 68 -0.28 0.67 -8.66
N TYR A 69 -0.64 1.54 -7.74
CA TYR A 69 -1.59 2.61 -7.97
C TYR A 69 -1.05 3.95 -7.48
N ARG A 70 -1.48 5.00 -8.16
CA ARG A 70 -1.27 6.39 -7.73
C ARG A 70 -2.60 6.98 -7.25
N LEU A 71 -2.58 7.78 -6.19
CA LEU A 71 -3.79 8.46 -5.72
C LEU A 71 -4.44 9.26 -6.86
N ALA A 72 -5.76 9.13 -7.01
CA ALA A 72 -6.53 9.88 -7.98
C ALA A 72 -6.65 11.34 -7.52
N ASP A 73 -6.29 12.29 -8.38
CA ASP A 73 -6.53 13.70 -8.10
C ASP A 73 -8.04 13.98 -8.12
N SER A 74 -8.55 14.61 -7.05
CA SER A 74 -9.96 15.01 -6.92
C SER A 74 -10.50 15.89 -8.06
N LYS A 75 -9.62 16.50 -8.88
CA LYS A 75 -9.99 17.24 -10.09
C LYS A 75 -10.57 16.36 -11.21
N TYR A 76 -10.52 15.04 -11.08
CA TYR A 76 -11.18 14.10 -12.00
C TYR A 76 -12.61 13.75 -11.58
N SER A 77 -13.06 14.17 -10.39
CA SER A 77 -14.36 13.78 -9.84
C SER A 77 -15.47 14.84 -9.99
N GLU A 78 -15.18 16.02 -10.54
CA GLU A 78 -16.17 17.07 -10.81
C GLU A 78 -15.97 17.70 -12.20
N THR A 79 -16.17 16.93 -13.26
CA THR A 79 -16.57 17.52 -14.54
C THR A 79 -17.55 16.61 -15.24
N GLU A 80 -18.78 17.09 -15.37
CA GLU A 80 -19.70 16.69 -16.42
C GLU A 80 -18.92 16.49 -17.74
N GLY A 81 -19.17 15.37 -18.43
CA GLY A 81 -18.33 14.90 -19.54
C GLY A 81 -18.02 15.94 -20.61
N PRO A 82 -16.94 15.72 -21.38
CA PRO A 82 -17.20 15.11 -22.67
C PRO A 82 -16.28 13.92 -22.96
N LYS A 83 -16.90 12.92 -23.59
CA LYS A 83 -16.34 11.85 -24.42
C LYS A 83 -14.86 12.04 -24.79
N ASN A 84 -13.98 11.43 -23.99
CA ASN A 84 -12.70 10.99 -24.49
C ASN A 84 -12.69 9.45 -24.40
N PRO A 85 -13.12 8.73 -25.45
CA PRO A 85 -13.26 7.27 -25.42
C PRO A 85 -11.92 6.53 -25.31
N ASN A 86 -10.78 7.23 -25.35
CA ASN A 86 -9.46 6.67 -25.07
C ASN A 86 -9.01 6.80 -23.60
N LEU A 87 -9.83 7.43 -22.74
CA LEU A 87 -9.70 7.33 -21.28
C LEU A 87 -10.61 6.23 -20.71
N GLU A 88 -11.05 5.30 -21.56
CA GLU A 88 -11.79 4.11 -21.16
C GLU A 88 -10.83 3.14 -20.44
N ARG A 89 -11.01 3.05 -19.11
CA ARG A 89 -10.40 2.05 -18.20
C ARG A 89 -8.91 2.21 -17.88
N ALA A 90 -8.50 3.37 -17.39
CA ALA A 90 -7.52 3.27 -16.31
C ALA A 90 -8.24 2.53 -15.16
N SER A 91 -7.81 1.31 -14.83
CA SER A 91 -8.46 0.47 -13.82
C SER A 91 -8.47 1.22 -12.49
N LEU A 92 -9.60 1.87 -12.17
CA LEU A 92 -9.78 2.58 -10.91
C LEU A 92 -9.85 1.54 -9.79
N PHE A 93 -9.03 1.72 -8.77
CA PHE A 93 -9.04 0.92 -7.55
C PHE A 93 -9.43 1.82 -6.38
N SER A 94 -10.38 1.38 -5.57
CA SER A 94 -10.82 2.13 -4.40
C SER A 94 -10.44 1.37 -3.13
N LEU A 95 -9.70 2.03 -2.24
CA LEU A 95 -9.55 1.57 -0.87
C LEU A 95 -10.85 1.90 -0.13
N ASP A 96 -11.69 0.89 0.08
CA ASP A 96 -13.04 1.03 0.62
C ASP A 96 -13.09 1.62 2.03
N ILE A 97 -14.23 2.22 2.37
CA ILE A 97 -14.58 2.57 3.74
C ILE A 97 -14.50 1.33 4.65
N GLY A 98 -13.87 1.48 5.81
CA GLY A 98 -13.74 0.39 6.75
C GLY A 98 -12.70 0.61 7.84
N LYS A 99 -12.50 -0.44 8.65
CA LYS A 99 -11.42 -0.50 9.62
C LYS A 99 -10.25 -1.23 9.00
N TYR A 100 -9.08 -0.64 9.10
CA TYR A 100 -7.83 -1.22 8.66
C TYR A 100 -6.91 -1.34 9.86
N ILE A 101 -6.22 -2.48 9.99
CA ILE A 101 -5.01 -2.48 10.78
C ILE A 101 -3.93 -1.77 9.98
N PHE A 102 -3.08 -1.01 10.67
CA PHE A 102 -1.90 -0.46 10.05
C PHE A 102 -0.74 -0.30 11.03
N CYS A 103 0.46 -0.36 10.50
CA CYS A 103 1.66 0.18 11.14
C CYS A 103 2.29 1.20 10.20
N GLN A 104 3.00 2.17 10.77
CA GLN A 104 3.63 3.25 10.01
C GLN A 104 5.08 3.42 10.46
N GLN A 105 5.95 3.71 9.49
CA GLN A 105 7.30 4.22 9.71
C GLN A 105 7.57 5.35 8.73
N ASP A 106 8.43 6.28 9.14
CA ASP A 106 8.93 7.32 8.25
C ASP A 106 10.20 6.81 7.58
N MET A 107 10.34 7.11 6.29
CA MET A 107 11.46 6.69 5.45
C MET A 107 12.00 7.90 4.68
N ASP A 108 13.32 7.98 4.52
CA ASP A 108 13.92 8.97 3.62
C ASP A 108 13.67 8.57 2.15
N TYR A 109 13.63 9.54 1.24
CA TYR A 109 13.35 9.31 -0.18
C TYR A 109 14.39 8.43 -0.90
N ASP A 110 15.60 8.36 -0.39
CA ASP A 110 16.72 7.58 -0.90
C ASP A 110 16.99 6.31 -0.09
N GLU A 111 16.14 6.00 0.90
CA GLU A 111 16.30 4.82 1.72
C GLU A 111 16.04 3.52 0.94
N GLU A 112 16.69 2.44 1.36
CA GLU A 112 16.69 1.19 0.63
C GLU A 112 15.38 0.40 0.77
N ALA A 113 14.96 -0.25 -0.32
CA ALA A 113 13.71 -1.01 -0.40
C ALA A 113 13.57 -2.16 0.63
N TRP A 114 14.66 -2.63 1.24
CA TRP A 114 14.58 -3.64 2.29
C TRP A 114 13.78 -3.15 3.50
N ARG A 115 13.74 -1.83 3.76
CA ARG A 115 12.92 -1.25 4.84
C ARG A 115 11.44 -1.50 4.64
N LEU A 116 10.95 -1.35 3.41
CA LEU A 116 9.55 -1.63 3.05
C LEU A 116 9.20 -3.09 3.29
N LYS A 117 10.12 -3.99 2.91
CA LYS A 117 9.99 -5.43 3.18
C LYS A 117 9.97 -5.71 4.68
N SER A 118 10.89 -5.15 5.45
CA SER A 118 10.96 -5.35 6.91
C SER A 118 9.68 -4.87 7.59
N LEU A 119 9.18 -3.68 7.26
CA LEU A 119 7.93 -3.15 7.82
C LEU A 119 6.74 -4.07 7.51
N LEU A 120 6.62 -4.51 6.25
CA LEU A 120 5.52 -5.38 5.83
C LEU A 120 5.60 -6.76 6.51
N GLU A 121 6.80 -7.34 6.63
CA GLU A 121 7.00 -8.62 7.32
C GLU A 121 6.63 -8.51 8.79
N GLU A 122 7.10 -7.46 9.48
CA GLU A 122 6.76 -7.21 10.87
C GLU A 122 5.24 -7.04 11.04
N ALA A 123 4.58 -6.29 10.15
CA ALA A 123 3.12 -6.08 10.18
C ALA A 123 2.35 -7.40 10.07
N ILE A 124 2.74 -8.25 9.13
CA ILE A 124 2.12 -9.56 8.90
C ILE A 124 2.30 -10.47 10.11
N ARG A 125 3.52 -10.50 10.67
CA ARG A 125 3.83 -11.31 11.85
C ARG A 125 3.04 -10.85 13.06
N GLU A 126 2.92 -9.54 13.27
CA GLU A 126 2.18 -8.98 14.40
C GLU A 126 0.67 -9.27 14.29
N VAL A 127 0.09 -9.15 13.09
CA VAL A 127 -1.31 -9.55 12.84
C VAL A 127 -1.53 -11.03 13.15
N TRP A 128 -0.58 -11.88 12.75
CA TRP A 128 -0.63 -13.31 13.02
C TRP A 128 -0.52 -13.62 14.52
N TRP A 129 0.44 -13.00 15.23
CA TRP A 129 0.62 -13.19 16.67
C TRP A 129 -0.60 -12.74 17.48
N GLN A 130 -1.14 -11.56 17.18
CA GLN A 130 -2.33 -11.01 17.83
C GLN A 130 -3.64 -11.69 17.37
N ARG A 131 -3.57 -12.58 16.37
CA ARG A 131 -4.72 -13.28 15.77
C ARG A 131 -5.82 -12.34 15.28
N VAL A 132 -5.43 -11.19 14.73
CA VAL A 132 -6.38 -10.20 14.22
C VAL A 132 -7.06 -10.76 12.96
N LYS A 133 -8.38 -10.68 12.90
CA LYS A 133 -9.15 -11.15 11.75
C LYS A 133 -9.12 -10.10 10.64
N CYS A 134 -8.45 -10.43 9.55
CA CYS A 134 -8.32 -9.56 8.39
C CYS A 134 -8.75 -10.25 7.09
N GLU A 135 -8.94 -9.47 6.03
CA GLU A 135 -9.33 -9.94 4.69
C GLU A 135 -8.66 -9.15 3.57
N GLY A 136 -8.67 -9.74 2.37
CA GLY A 136 -8.15 -9.14 1.16
C GLY A 136 -6.62 -9.02 1.15
N SER A 137 -6.14 -8.28 0.16
CA SER A 137 -4.71 -8.02 -0.06
C SER A 137 -4.08 -7.23 1.08
N TRP A 138 -2.75 -7.34 1.18
CA TRP A 138 -1.95 -6.38 1.93
C TRP A 138 -1.64 -5.17 1.06
N PHE A 139 -1.55 -4.00 1.68
CA PHE A 139 -1.15 -2.79 0.99
C PHE A 139 0.04 -2.13 1.67
N LEU A 140 0.97 -1.58 0.89
CA LEU A 140 1.89 -0.55 1.36
C LEU A 140 1.48 0.77 0.74
N ARG A 141 1.14 1.74 1.58
CA ARG A 141 0.76 3.10 1.19
C ARG A 141 1.93 4.03 1.50
N LEU A 142 2.47 4.67 0.47
CA LEU A 142 3.63 5.54 0.54
C LEU A 142 3.12 6.96 0.36
N VAL A 143 3.10 7.72 1.46
CA VAL A 143 2.56 9.08 1.53
C VAL A 143 3.73 10.07 1.57
N PRO A 144 3.95 10.87 0.52
CA PRO A 144 4.94 11.94 0.53
C PRO A 144 4.63 12.97 1.62
N GLU A 145 5.61 13.26 2.48
CA GLU A 145 5.53 14.26 3.55
C GLU A 145 6.74 15.19 3.49
N ASP A 146 6.62 16.37 2.87
CA ASP A 146 7.69 17.38 2.73
C ASP A 146 9.09 16.84 2.34
N ASP A 147 9.90 16.39 3.31
CA ASP A 147 11.24 15.82 3.18
C ASP A 147 11.34 14.30 3.42
N ARG A 148 10.23 13.63 3.73
CA ARG A 148 10.11 12.21 4.08
C ARG A 148 8.97 11.52 3.37
N VAL A 149 8.88 10.21 3.57
CA VAL A 149 7.79 9.36 3.11
C VAL A 149 7.24 8.60 4.31
N ALA A 150 5.97 8.81 4.64
CA ALA A 150 5.27 7.96 5.59
C ALA A 150 4.85 6.67 4.89
N VAL A 151 5.46 5.55 5.30
CA VAL A 151 5.18 4.22 4.78
C VAL A 151 4.21 3.52 5.72
N GLN A 152 3.04 3.14 5.22
CA GLN A 152 1.98 2.50 5.98
C GLN A 152 1.71 1.09 5.43
N ALA A 153 1.93 0.04 6.23
CA ALA A 153 1.44 -1.29 5.90
C ALA A 153 0.01 -1.43 6.39
N LEU A 154 -0.91 -1.82 5.51
CA LEU A 154 -2.36 -1.79 5.72
C LEU A 154 -2.99 -3.14 5.37
N LYS A 155 -3.98 -3.56 6.16
CA LYS A 155 -4.88 -4.65 5.80
C LYS A 155 -6.28 -4.41 6.33
N LYS A 156 -7.30 -4.74 5.54
CA LYS A 156 -8.70 -4.56 5.94
C LYS A 156 -9.05 -5.55 7.03
N MET A 157 -9.68 -5.06 8.10
CA MET A 157 -10.21 -5.91 9.16
C MET A 157 -11.53 -6.55 8.69
N ARG A 158 -11.75 -7.82 9.04
CA ARG A 158 -13.07 -8.44 8.86
C ARG A 158 -14.06 -7.81 9.84
N PRO A 159 -15.26 -7.41 9.41
CA PRO A 159 -16.33 -7.06 10.34
C PRO A 159 -16.67 -8.28 11.21
N GLU A 160 -16.96 -8.02 12.48
CA GLU A 160 -17.36 -9.05 13.46
C GLU A 160 -18.75 -9.64 13.17
#